data_AF-A0A7W5CF04-F1
#
_entry.id   AF-A0A7W5CF04-F1
#
_cell.length_a   1.000
_cell.length_b   1.000
_cell.length_c   1.000
_cell.angle_alpha   90.00
_cell.angle_beta   90.00
_cell.angle_gamma   90.00
#
_symmetry.space_group_name_H-M   'P 1'
#
loop_
_entity.id
_entity.type
_entity.pdbx_description
1 polymer ?
#
loop_
_entity_poly.entity_id
_entity_poly.type
_entity_poly.pdbx_seq_one_letter_code
_entity_poly.pdbx_strand_id
1 'polypeptide(L)' 'MSRPRTVTHVYTLQTGWQKSLEGPLTAELADALRRRGVSMVRARRGLFDVREVSLLNESPPR' A
#
# COMPACT_ATOMS: atom_id res chain seq x y z
N MET A 1 -18.33 6.32 8.08
CA MET A 1 -16.98 5.76 8.35
C MET A 1 -16.38 5.25 7.05
N SER A 2 -15.25 5.79 6.58
CA SER A 2 -14.61 5.30 5.36
C SER A 2 -13.99 3.92 5.63
N ARG A 3 -14.36 2.89 4.86
CA ARG A 3 -13.67 1.58 4.93
C ARG A 3 -12.18 1.77 4.61
N PRO A 4 -11.26 1.18 5.39
CA PRO A 4 -9.83 1.24 5.07
C PRO A 4 -9.54 0.49 3.76
N ARG A 5 -8.51 0.94 3.03
CA ARG A 5 -8.07 0.26 1.80
C ARG A 5 -7.26 -0.97 2.18
N THR A 6 -7.51 -2.12 1.57
CA THR A 6 -6.72 -3.33 1.77
C THR A 6 -5.62 -3.42 0.72
N VAL A 7 -4.37 -3.62 1.13
CA VAL A 7 -3.24 -3.87 0.23
C VAL A 7 -3.46 -5.20 -0.49
N THR A 8 -3.37 -5.16 -1.81
CA THR A 8 -3.54 -6.32 -2.71
C THR A 8 -2.28 -6.65 -3.49
N HIS A 9 -1.46 -5.64 -3.76
CA HIS A 9 -0.17 -5.80 -4.43
C HIS A 9 0.85 -4.82 -3.82
N VAL A 10 2.11 -5.22 -3.87
CA VAL A 10 3.28 -4.44 -3.49
C VAL A 10 4.18 -4.29 -4.70
N TYR A 11 4.90 -3.18 -4.78
CA TYR A 11 5.85 -2.91 -5.83
C TYR A 11 7.22 -2.67 -5.21
N THR A 12 8.23 -3.36 -5.73
CA THR A 12 9.63 -3.10 -5.42
C THR A 12 10.37 -2.76 -6.70
N LEU A 13 11.48 -2.03 -6.60
CA LEU A 13 12.32 -1.73 -7.76
C LEU A 13 13.00 -2.98 -8.34
N GLN A 14 13.13 -4.06 -7.55
CA GLN A 14 13.82 -5.27 -7.95
C GLN A 14 12.90 -6.25 -8.69
N THR A 15 11.67 -6.41 -8.22
CA THR A 15 10.74 -7.45 -8.72
C THR A 15 9.53 -6.88 -9.45
N GLY A 16 9.32 -5.57 -9.41
CA GLY A 16 8.10 -4.95 -9.90
C GLY A 16 6.88 -5.30 -9.05
N TRP A 17 5.71 -5.34 -9.67
CA TRP A 17 4.45 -5.63 -8.99
C TRP A 17 4.32 -7.10 -8.60
N GLN A 18 4.05 -7.34 -7.32
CA GLN A 18 3.79 -8.65 -6.76
C GLN A 18 2.48 -8.63 -5.98
N LYS A 19 1.69 -9.70 -6.09
CA LYS A 19 0.46 -9.85 -5.30
C LYS A 19 0.84 -10.03 -3.84
N SER A 20 0.29 -9.20 -2.96
CA SER A 20 0.42 -9.38 -1.51
C SER A 20 -0.86 -8.95 -0.79
N LEU A 21 -1.33 -9.81 0.09
CA LEU A 21 -2.58 -9.63 0.84
C LEU A 21 -2.24 -9.30 2.31
N GLU A 22 -1.62 -8.13 2.50
CA GLU A 22 -1.06 -7.70 3.79
C GLU A 22 -2.13 -7.15 4.76
N GLY A 23 -3.35 -6.90 4.27
CA GLY A 23 -4.44 -6.36 5.09
C GLY A 23 -4.68 -4.85 4.90
N PRO A 24 -5.37 -4.19 5.83
CA PRO A 24 -5.66 -2.75 5.76
C PRO A 24 -4.37 -1.90 5.70
N LEU A 25 -4.31 -0.95 4.77
CA LEU A 25 -3.23 0.03 4.65
C LEU A 25 -3.32 1.03 5.80
N THR A 26 -2.66 0.70 6.91
CA THR A 26 -2.42 1.61 8.05
C THR A 26 -1.04 2.24 7.95
N ALA A 27 -0.75 3.22 8.81
CA ALA A 27 0.58 3.84 8.89
C ALA A 27 1.64 2.81 9.30
N GLU A 28 1.32 1.94 10.27
CA GLU A 28 2.22 0.89 10.77
C GLU A 28 2.55 -0.13 9.67
N LEU A 29 1.54 -0.52 8.87
CA LEU A 29 1.76 -1.42 7.75
C LEU A 29 2.58 -0.74 6.65
N ALA A 30 2.29 0.53 6.33
CA ALA A 30 3.07 1.30 5.36
C ALA A 30 4.55 1.38 5.75
N ASP A 31 4.85 1.65 7.02
CA ASP A 31 6.22 1.66 7.52
C ASP A 31 6.90 0.29 7.51
N ALA A 32 6.16 -0.78 7.84
CA ALA A 32 6.68 -2.14 7.75
C ALA A 32 7.03 -2.51 6.30
N LEU A 33 6.18 -2.13 5.33
CA LEU A 33 6.42 -2.36 3.91
C LEU A 33 7.58 -1.51 3.38
N ARG A 34 7.70 -0.25 3.82
CA ARG A 34 8.83 0.62 3.50
C ARG A 34 10.15 0.01 3.98
N ARG A 35 10.20 -0.50 5.22
CA ARG A 35 11.38 -1.20 5.76
C ARG A 35 11.73 -2.48 4.97
N ARG A 36 10.76 -3.11 4.34
CA ARG A 36 10.95 -4.27 3.43
C ARG A 36 11.41 -3.87 2.01
N GLY A 37 11.61 -2.58 1.74
CA GLY A 37 12.03 -2.07 0.43
C GLY A 37 10.87 -1.92 -0.58
N VAL A 38 9.62 -1.97 -0.12
CA VAL A 38 8.45 -1.70 -0.96
C VAL A 38 8.34 -0.19 -1.19
N SER A 39 8.25 0.22 -2.46
CA SER A 39 8.15 1.62 -2.85
C SER A 39 6.73 2.05 -3.19
N MET A 40 5.87 1.15 -3.65
CA MET A 40 4.45 1.42 -3.90
C MET A 40 3.56 0.24 -3.50
N VAL A 41 2.30 0.54 -3.19
CA VAL A 41 1.28 -0.47 -2.92
C VAL A 41 0.03 -0.21 -3.74
N ARG A 42 -0.63 -1.28 -4.19
CA ARG A 42 -1.97 -1.21 -4.76
C ARG A 42 -2.96 -1.61 -3.68
N ALA A 43 -3.81 -0.68 -3.27
CA ALA A 43 -4.79 -0.87 -2.21
C ALA A 43 -6.23 -0.70 -2.73
N ARG A 44 -7.13 -1.57 -2.31
CA ARG A 44 -8.53 -1.66 -2.77
C ARG A 44 -9.49 -1.32 -1.65
N ARG A 45 -10.54 -0.54 -1.95
CA ARG A 45 -11.69 -0.27 -1.08
C ARG A 45 -12.96 -0.71 -1.80
N GLY A 46 -13.65 -1.74 -1.29
CA GLY A 46 -14.83 -2.29 -1.98
C GLY A 46 -14.48 -2.89 -3.35
N LEU A 47 -15.44 -2.98 -4.27
CA LEU A 47 -15.26 -3.76 -5.50
C LEU A 47 -14.44 -3.02 -6.59
N PHE A 48 -14.55 -1.69 -6.68
CA PHE A 48 -14.06 -0.92 -7.83
C PHE A 48 -13.08 0.22 -7.49
N ASP A 49 -12.93 0.62 -6.22
CA ASP A 49 -12.00 1.68 -5.83
C ASP A 49 -10.64 1.05 -5.54
N VAL A 50 -9.77 1.06 -6.54
CA VAL A 50 -8.38 0.61 -6.46
C VAL A 50 -7.47 1.83 -6.64
N ARG A 51 -6.49 1.97 -5.75
CA ARG A 51 -5.50 3.05 -5.82
C ARG A 51 -4.09 2.52 -5.65
N GLU A 52 -3.16 3.14 -6.36
CA GLU A 52 -1.74 2.97 -6.14
C GLU A 52 -1.25 4.09 -5.21
N VAL A 53 -0.56 3.71 -4.14
CA VAL A 53 -0.08 4.60 -3.09
C VAL A 53 1.43 4.46 -3.03
N SER A 54 2.14 5.57 -3.23
CA SER A 54 3.59 5.62 -3.02
C SER A 54 3.88 5.57 -1.54
N LEU A 55 4.78 4.67 -1.15
CA LEU A 55 5.36 4.62 0.19
C LEU A 55 6.64 5.45 0.27
N LEU A 56 7.16 5.98 -0.84
CA LEU A 56 8.39 6.78 -0.85
C LEU A 56 8.15 8.22 -0.40
N ASN A 57 6.98 8.78 -0.72
CA ASN A 57 6.60 10.08 -0.22
C ASN A 57 5.95 9.88 1.15
N GLU A 58 6.63 10.35 2.19
CA GLU A 58 5.98 10.72 3.44
C GLU A 58 5.03 11.89 3.12
N SER A 59 3.85 11.61 2.57
CA SER A 59 2.83 12.63 2.46
C SER A 59 2.31 12.90 3.86
N PRO A 60 2.44 14.14 4.37
CA PRO A 60 2.10 14.48 5.74
C PRO A 60 0.58 14.33 5.95
N PRO A 61 0.14 14.01 7.17
CA PRO A 61 -1.28 14.02 7.51
C PRO A 61 -1.81 15.46 7.39
N ARG A 62 -2.91 15.65 6.66
CA ARG A 62 -3.87 16.73 6.89
C ARG A 62 -5.26 16.13 6.95
#